data_AF-A0A7V9G4T2-F1
#
_entry.id   AF-A0A7V9G4T2-F1
#
_cell.length_a   1.000
_cell.length_b   1.000
_cell.length_c   1.000
_cell.angle_alpha   90.00
_cell.angle_beta   90.00
_cell.angle_gamma   90.00
#
_symmetry.space_group_name_H-M   'P 1'
#
loop_
_entity.id
_entity.type
_entity.pdbx_description
1 polymer ?
#
loop_
_entity_poly.entity_id
_entity_poly.type
_entity_poly.pdbx_seq_one_letter_code
_entity_poly.pdbx_strand_id
1 'polypeptide(L)'
;MICNYICGFLAIAVLGSDPTLPGHMKNNLVFLTRLIAATIIARQNRFLIAENAYLRTEIAYYRERIPEGTSLRLTDAWRKRFARAAAGVGWKRLGEIATVAKGATIRGWHRLMLQGKLGRKRLGPGRPRVDDKIEALVIRMATENPTWGQLRIAGMLFMCLIAISPRTIAAILDRHGLKPAPARTTDWSWKRFVADHMDVLVATDFFTVDVVGWLGTKTYDVLFA
;
A
#
# COMPACT_ATOMS: atom_id res chain seq x y z
N MET A 1 -11.90 -40.16 13.83
CA MET A 1 -11.58 -41.59 13.59
C MET A 1 -10.45 -42.15 14.46
N ILE A 2 -9.50 -41.35 14.98
CA ILE A 2 -8.41 -41.87 15.83
C ILE A 2 -8.86 -42.20 17.28
N CYS A 3 -9.91 -41.55 17.80
CA CYS A 3 -10.40 -41.76 19.17
C CYS A 3 -10.99 -43.17 19.41
N ASN A 4 -11.73 -43.71 18.44
CA ASN A 4 -12.34 -45.05 18.57
C ASN A 4 -11.29 -46.18 18.52
N TYR A 5 -10.21 -46.01 17.75
CA TYR A 5 -9.12 -46.99 17.68
C TYR A 5 -8.30 -47.05 18.97
N ILE A 6 -8.07 -45.90 19.62
CA ILE A 6 -7.29 -45.84 20.86
C ILE A 6 -8.08 -46.41 22.04
N CYS A 7 -9.39 -46.10 22.14
CA CYS A 7 -10.25 -46.73 23.16
C CYS A 7 -10.36 -48.25 22.98
N GLY A 8 -10.48 -48.75 21.74
CA GLY A 8 -10.55 -50.19 21.46
C GLY A 8 -9.25 -50.93 21.79
N PHE A 9 -8.09 -50.36 21.44
CA PHE A 9 -6.79 -50.99 21.69
C PHE A 9 -6.40 -51.02 23.18
N LEU A 10 -6.76 -49.97 23.94
CA LEU A 10 -6.60 -49.92 25.39
C LEU A 10 -7.50 -50.93 26.12
N ALA A 11 -8.74 -51.13 25.65
CA ALA A 11 -9.63 -52.14 26.20
C ALA A 11 -9.07 -53.55 25.99
N ILE A 12 -8.51 -53.84 24.82
CA ILE A 12 -7.87 -55.14 24.52
C ILE A 12 -6.60 -55.36 25.36
N ALA A 13 -5.78 -54.33 25.55
CA ALA A 13 -4.54 -54.43 26.35
C ALA A 13 -4.80 -54.64 27.85
N VAL A 14 -5.92 -54.12 28.38
CA VAL A 14 -6.32 -54.32 29.80
C VAL A 14 -7.04 -55.66 29.98
N LEU A 15 -7.91 -56.06 29.04
CA LEU A 15 -8.68 -57.31 29.10
C LEU A 15 -7.89 -58.56 28.66
N GLY A 16 -6.81 -58.40 27.89
CA GLY A 16 -5.96 -59.49 27.39
C GLY A 16 -4.70 -59.77 28.22
N SER A 17 -4.66 -59.35 29.48
CA SER A 17 -3.48 -59.57 30.34
C SER A 17 -3.39 -61.05 30.75
N ASP A 18 -2.35 -61.74 30.24
CA ASP A 18 -2.05 -63.16 30.47
C ASP A 18 -2.16 -63.52 31.97
N PRO A 19 -2.97 -64.53 32.35
CA PRO A 19 -3.25 -64.85 33.75
C PRO A 19 -1.99 -65.20 34.55
N THR A 20 -0.90 -65.60 33.88
CA THR A 20 0.36 -66.06 34.46
C THR A 20 1.31 -64.96 34.97
N LEU A 21 1.03 -63.68 34.70
CA LEU A 21 1.95 -62.57 35.06
C LEU A 21 1.91 -62.20 36.57
N PRO A 22 3.06 -61.90 37.21
CA PRO A 22 3.11 -61.45 38.59
C PRO A 22 2.33 -60.14 38.82
N GLY A 23 1.65 -59.99 39.95
CA GLY A 23 0.73 -58.86 40.22
C GLY A 23 1.37 -57.46 40.11
N HIS A 24 2.65 -57.30 40.42
CA HIS A 24 3.37 -56.03 40.29
C HIS A 24 3.56 -55.60 38.82
N MET A 25 3.74 -56.56 37.89
CA MET A 25 3.87 -56.31 36.46
C MET A 25 2.53 -55.90 35.83
N LYS A 26 1.41 -56.49 36.26
CA LYS A 26 0.06 -56.11 35.80
C LYS A 26 -0.26 -54.66 36.20
N ASN A 27 0.07 -54.25 37.42
CA ASN A 27 -0.14 -52.87 37.89
C ASN A 27 0.72 -51.84 37.15
N ASN A 28 1.98 -52.18 36.86
CA ASN A 28 2.87 -51.33 36.07
C ASN A 28 2.37 -51.16 34.64
N LEU A 29 1.84 -52.21 34.02
CA LEU A 29 1.27 -52.14 32.66
C LEU A 29 0.01 -51.27 32.61
N VAL A 30 -0.89 -51.40 33.61
CA VAL A 30 -2.09 -50.55 33.72
C VAL A 30 -1.71 -49.09 33.99
N PHE A 31 -0.67 -48.83 34.77
CA PHE A 31 -0.17 -47.48 35.01
C PHE A 31 0.41 -46.85 33.73
N LEU A 32 1.26 -47.58 33.00
CA LEU A 32 1.87 -47.10 31.75
C LEU A 32 0.82 -46.83 30.66
N THR A 33 -0.17 -47.71 30.51
CA THR A 33 -1.26 -47.54 29.54
C THR A 33 -2.12 -46.31 29.87
N ARG A 34 -2.44 -46.07 31.15
CA ARG A 34 -3.13 -44.85 31.59
C ARG A 34 -2.31 -43.59 31.35
N LEU A 35 -1.01 -43.63 31.61
CA LEU A 35 -0.10 -42.50 31.37
C LEU A 35 -0.04 -42.15 29.88
N ILE A 36 0.14 -43.16 29.02
CA ILE A 36 0.16 -42.99 27.57
C ILE A 36 -1.20 -42.44 27.09
N ALA A 37 -2.32 -43.02 27.52
CA ALA A 37 -3.65 -42.53 27.17
C ALA A 37 -3.86 -41.06 27.59
N ALA A 38 -3.49 -40.70 28.82
CA ALA A 38 -3.58 -39.33 29.32
C ALA A 38 -2.75 -38.35 28.49
N THR A 39 -1.53 -38.72 28.08
CA THR A 39 -0.69 -37.85 27.25
C THR A 39 -1.28 -37.65 25.84
N ILE A 40 -1.86 -38.70 25.25
CA ILE A 40 -2.51 -38.62 23.94
C ILE A 40 -3.76 -37.76 24.00
N ILE A 41 -4.62 -37.97 25.01
CA ILE A 41 -5.83 -37.16 25.23
C ILE A 41 -5.45 -35.70 25.47
N ALA A 42 -4.47 -35.43 26.33
CA ALA A 42 -3.99 -34.06 26.58
C ALA A 42 -3.42 -33.41 25.31
N ARG A 43 -2.75 -34.17 24.44
CA ARG A 43 -2.27 -33.67 23.15
C ARG A 43 -3.43 -33.38 22.18
N GLN A 44 -4.40 -34.29 22.05
CA GLN A 44 -5.57 -34.11 21.19
C GLN A 44 -6.44 -32.93 21.66
N ASN A 45 -6.70 -32.84 22.96
CA ASN A 45 -7.47 -31.74 23.55
C ASN A 45 -6.81 -30.39 23.28
N ARG A 46 -5.48 -30.28 23.37
CA ARG A 46 -4.77 -29.03 23.02
C ARG A 46 -5.00 -28.62 21.57
N PHE A 47 -4.97 -29.55 20.62
CA PHE A 47 -5.26 -29.25 19.21
C PHE A 47 -6.71 -28.80 19.02
N LEU A 48 -7.67 -29.50 19.62
CA LEU A 48 -9.09 -29.15 19.53
C LEU A 48 -9.41 -27.80 20.16
N ILE A 49 -8.76 -27.46 21.28
CA ILE A 49 -8.93 -26.16 21.94
C ILE A 49 -8.39 -25.05 21.03
N ALA A 50 -7.22 -25.23 20.41
CA ALA A 50 -6.65 -24.25 19.51
C ALA A 50 -7.51 -24.03 18.26
N GLU A 51 -8.00 -25.11 17.66
CA GLU A 51 -8.90 -25.07 16.50
C GLU A 51 -10.20 -24.33 16.84
N ASN A 52 -10.83 -24.66 17.96
CA ASN A 52 -12.03 -23.96 18.44
C ASN A 52 -11.76 -22.48 18.74
N ALA A 53 -10.61 -22.15 19.32
CA ALA A 53 -10.24 -20.76 19.56
C ALA A 53 -10.15 -19.98 18.24
N TYR A 54 -9.52 -20.56 17.21
CA TYR A 54 -9.44 -19.96 15.88
C TYR A 54 -10.82 -19.77 15.24
N LEU A 55 -11.65 -20.82 15.19
CA LEU A 55 -12.99 -20.73 14.60
C LEU A 55 -13.88 -19.72 15.33
N ARG A 56 -13.77 -19.62 16.67
CA ARG A 56 -14.47 -18.57 17.44
C ARG A 56 -14.00 -17.17 17.08
N THR A 57 -12.70 -16.96 16.85
CA THR A 57 -12.21 -15.64 16.38
C THR A 57 -12.71 -15.29 14.98
N GLU A 58 -12.87 -16.28 14.11
CA GLU A 58 -13.42 -16.13 12.77
C GLU A 58 -14.92 -15.81 12.80
N ILE A 59 -15.71 -16.52 13.61
CA ILE A 59 -17.12 -16.20 13.85
C ILE A 59 -17.28 -14.80 14.44
N ALA A 60 -16.43 -14.41 15.39
CA ALA A 60 -16.47 -13.05 15.96
C ALA A 60 -16.20 -11.98 14.91
N TYR A 61 -15.24 -12.21 14.00
CA TYR A 61 -14.97 -11.31 12.88
C TYR A 61 -16.19 -11.16 11.95
N TYR A 62 -16.81 -12.27 11.58
CA TYR A 62 -18.00 -12.23 10.71
C TYR A 62 -19.18 -11.55 11.40
N ARG A 63 -19.44 -11.84 12.68
CA ARG A 63 -20.53 -11.20 13.44
C ARG A 63 -20.35 -9.70 13.60
N GLU A 64 -19.12 -9.21 13.74
CA GLU A 64 -18.84 -7.77 13.78
C GLU A 64 -19.08 -7.11 12.42
N ARG A 65 -18.87 -7.82 11.31
CA ARG A 65 -18.89 -7.23 9.95
C ARG A 65 -20.20 -7.38 9.18
N ILE A 66 -20.98 -8.43 9.44
CA ILE A 66 -22.28 -8.67 8.78
C ILE A 66 -23.28 -7.51 9.01
N PRO A 67 -23.42 -6.93 10.22
CA PRO A 67 -24.40 -5.88 10.47
C PRO A 67 -24.06 -4.54 9.81
N GLU A 68 -22.77 -4.26 9.57
CA GLU A 68 -22.31 -2.93 9.16
C GLU A 68 -22.38 -2.68 7.64
N GLY A 69 -22.79 -3.66 6.83
CA GLY A 69 -22.78 -3.56 5.35
C GLY A 69 -21.41 -3.18 4.76
N THR A 70 -20.36 -3.29 5.57
CA THR A 70 -19.06 -2.67 5.33
C THR A 70 -18.17 -3.64 4.58
N SER A 71 -17.36 -3.11 3.65
CA SER A 71 -16.36 -3.92 2.94
C SER A 71 -15.52 -4.79 3.90
N LEU A 72 -15.27 -6.04 3.52
CA LEU A 72 -14.49 -7.03 4.28
C LEU A 72 -13.00 -6.66 4.34
N ARG A 73 -12.67 -5.48 4.86
CA ARG A 73 -11.30 -5.02 5.07
C ARG A 73 -10.80 -5.48 6.43
N LEU A 74 -9.81 -6.37 6.43
CA LEU A 74 -9.11 -6.75 7.65
C LEU A 74 -8.24 -5.60 8.18
N THR A 75 -8.62 -5.09 9.36
CA THR A 75 -7.79 -4.16 10.14
C THR A 75 -6.57 -4.86 10.72
N ASP A 76 -5.52 -4.11 11.07
CA ASP A 76 -4.33 -4.70 11.68
C ASP A 76 -4.61 -5.31 13.06
N ALA A 77 -5.63 -4.82 13.78
CA ALA A 77 -6.12 -5.43 15.02
C ALA A 77 -6.65 -6.85 14.77
N TRP A 78 -7.48 -7.02 13.74
CA TRP A 78 -7.99 -8.33 13.34
C TRP A 78 -6.88 -9.25 12.84
N ARG A 79 -5.91 -8.75 12.06
CA ARG A 79 -4.74 -9.53 11.62
C ARG A 79 -3.93 -10.07 12.81
N LYS A 80 -3.74 -9.26 13.87
CA LYS A 80 -3.08 -9.70 15.11
C LYS A 80 -3.88 -10.78 15.85
N ARG A 81 -5.21 -10.63 15.95
CA ARG A 81 -6.09 -11.63 16.58
C ARG A 81 -6.00 -12.98 15.85
N PHE A 82 -6.13 -12.98 14.52
CA PHE A 82 -5.97 -14.19 13.72
C PHE A 82 -4.58 -14.81 13.83
N ALA A 83 -3.52 -13.98 13.78
CA ALA A 83 -2.16 -14.46 13.94
C ALA A 83 -1.93 -15.17 15.29
N ARG A 84 -2.48 -14.63 16.39
CA ARG A 84 -2.37 -15.26 17.72
C ARG A 84 -3.17 -16.56 17.81
N ALA A 85 -4.43 -16.55 17.36
CA ALA A 85 -5.28 -17.73 17.41
C ALA A 85 -4.73 -18.88 16.53
N ALA A 86 -4.15 -18.55 15.39
CA ALA A 86 -3.56 -19.51 14.47
C ALA A 86 -2.27 -20.18 14.99
N ALA A 87 -1.56 -19.58 15.94
CA ALA A 87 -0.28 -20.09 16.43
C ALA A 87 -0.38 -21.49 17.07
N GLY A 88 -1.51 -21.80 17.71
CA GLY A 88 -1.73 -23.08 18.39
C GLY A 88 -2.33 -24.20 17.51
N VAL A 89 -2.88 -23.88 16.34
CA VAL A 89 -3.64 -24.82 15.49
C VAL A 89 -2.70 -25.72 14.67
N GLY A 90 -1.55 -25.19 14.28
CA GLY A 90 -0.64 -25.81 13.32
C GLY A 90 -0.96 -25.44 11.87
N TRP A 91 0.09 -25.19 11.07
CA TRP A 91 -0.04 -24.55 9.75
C TRP A 91 -0.76 -25.39 8.69
N LYS A 92 -0.67 -26.73 8.77
CA LYS A 92 -1.36 -27.65 7.84
C LYS A 92 -2.86 -27.60 8.07
N ARG A 93 -3.29 -27.81 9.32
CA ARG A 93 -4.69 -27.77 9.73
C ARG A 93 -5.31 -26.39 9.52
N LEU A 94 -4.55 -25.32 9.78
CA LEU A 94 -4.99 -23.96 9.47
C LEU A 94 -5.34 -23.77 7.99
N GLY A 95 -4.62 -24.44 7.08
CA GLY A 95 -4.91 -24.40 5.65
C GLY A 95 -6.24 -25.07 5.27
N GLU A 96 -6.72 -26.01 6.08
CA GLU A 96 -7.99 -26.73 5.88
C GLU A 96 -9.18 -25.94 6.45
N ILE A 97 -8.99 -25.26 7.59
CA ILE A 97 -10.09 -24.63 8.34
C ILE A 97 -10.27 -23.13 8.07
N ALA A 98 -9.22 -22.42 7.65
CA ALA A 98 -9.26 -20.96 7.55
C ALA A 98 -10.05 -20.49 6.32
N THR A 99 -11.10 -19.70 6.53
CA THR A 99 -11.94 -19.16 5.45
C THR A 99 -11.72 -17.66 5.20
N VAL A 100 -11.41 -16.89 6.25
CA VAL A 100 -11.15 -15.44 6.17
C VAL A 100 -9.94 -15.09 5.30
N ALA A 101 -8.87 -15.87 5.39
CA ALA A 101 -7.65 -15.67 4.60
C ALA A 101 -6.90 -16.99 4.45
N LYS A 102 -6.13 -17.13 3.36
CA LYS A 102 -5.26 -18.29 3.15
C LYS A 102 -4.34 -18.50 4.37
N GLY A 103 -4.17 -19.73 4.82
CA GLY A 103 -3.29 -20.05 5.97
C GLY A 103 -1.87 -19.53 5.82
N ALA A 104 -1.33 -19.47 4.59
CA ALA A 104 -0.04 -18.86 4.29
C ALA A 104 0.01 -17.35 4.59
N THR A 105 -1.08 -16.63 4.33
CA THR A 105 -1.22 -15.19 4.63
C THR A 105 -1.25 -14.94 6.13
N ILE A 106 -2.01 -15.75 6.88
CA ILE A 106 -2.08 -15.67 8.35
C ILE A 106 -0.72 -15.99 8.97
N ARG A 107 0.02 -16.97 8.43
CA ARG A 107 1.40 -17.26 8.80
C ARG A 107 2.33 -16.07 8.55
N GLY A 108 2.13 -15.36 7.43
CA GLY A 108 2.82 -14.10 7.13
C GLY A 108 2.55 -13.02 8.18
N TRP A 109 1.29 -12.85 8.58
CA TRP A 109 0.92 -11.91 9.65
C TRP A 109 1.53 -12.30 10.99
N HIS A 110 1.55 -13.59 11.33
CA HIS A 110 2.21 -14.08 12.55
C HIS A 110 3.70 -13.73 12.55
N ARG A 111 4.41 -13.94 11.44
CA ARG A 111 5.82 -13.54 11.31
C ARG A 111 6.02 -12.04 11.48
N LEU A 112 5.20 -11.22 10.81
CA LEU A 112 5.27 -9.76 10.92
C LEU A 112 4.91 -9.26 12.33
N MET A 113 3.99 -9.95 13.01
CA MET A 113 3.59 -9.64 14.38
C MET A 113 4.74 -9.90 15.35
N LEU A 114 5.40 -11.06 15.25
CA LEU A 114 6.57 -11.40 16.06
C LEU A 114 7.74 -10.41 15.84
N GLN A 115 7.86 -9.87 14.62
CA GLN A 115 8.86 -8.87 14.29
C GLN A 115 8.45 -7.43 14.66
N GLY A 116 7.27 -7.21 15.24
CA GLY A 116 6.74 -5.87 15.53
C GLY A 116 6.46 -5.00 14.29
N LYS A 117 6.42 -5.60 13.10
CA LYS A 117 6.25 -4.91 11.80
C LYS A 117 4.82 -4.98 11.27
N LEU A 118 3.95 -5.80 11.86
CA LEU A 118 2.57 -5.92 11.41
C LEU A 118 1.81 -4.60 11.61
N GLY A 119 1.29 -4.06 10.51
CA GLY A 119 0.60 -2.76 10.48
C GLY A 119 1.53 -1.55 10.36
N ARG A 120 2.86 -1.75 10.31
CA ARG A 120 3.80 -0.67 10.00
C ARG A 120 3.64 -0.31 8.52
N LYS A 121 3.15 0.89 8.23
CA LYS A 121 3.18 1.44 6.86
C LYS A 121 4.64 1.44 6.40
N ARG A 122 4.91 0.90 5.22
CA ARG A 122 6.22 1.06 4.58
C ARG A 122 6.37 2.53 4.21
N LEU A 123 6.92 3.31 5.15
CA LEU A 123 7.50 4.63 4.90
C LEU A 123 8.86 4.40 4.24
N GLY A 124 8.85 3.76 3.07
CA GLY A 124 10.04 3.78 2.22
C GLY A 124 10.08 5.14 1.53
N PRO A 125 11.26 5.76 1.33
CA PRO A 125 11.36 6.77 0.31
C PRO A 125 10.82 6.14 -0.97
N GLY A 126 9.94 6.85 -1.68
CA GLY A 126 9.48 6.42 -3.00
C GLY A 126 10.65 6.29 -3.97
N ARG A 127 10.37 6.27 -5.27
CA ARG A 127 11.43 6.38 -6.28
C ARG A 127 12.39 7.51 -5.90
N PRO A 128 13.72 7.27 -5.86
CA PRO A 128 14.68 8.32 -5.53
C PRO A 128 14.46 9.52 -6.45
N ARG A 129 14.61 10.72 -5.87
CA ARG A 129 14.43 11.97 -6.60
C ARG A 129 15.49 12.08 -7.69
N VAL A 130 15.16 12.88 -8.72
CA VAL A 130 16.16 13.35 -9.68
C VAL A 130 17.18 14.21 -8.91
N ASP A 131 18.43 14.23 -9.38
CA ASP A 131 19.48 15.09 -8.81
C ASP A 131 18.99 16.54 -8.66
N ASP A 132 19.24 17.14 -7.50
CA ASP A 132 18.82 18.51 -7.16
C ASP A 132 19.35 19.54 -8.18
N LYS A 133 20.52 19.28 -8.78
CA LYS A 133 21.09 20.15 -9.84
C LYS A 133 20.23 20.18 -11.09
N ILE A 134 19.72 19.02 -11.48
CA ILE A 134 18.86 18.86 -12.64
C ILE A 134 17.49 19.49 -12.36
N GLU A 135 16.97 19.30 -11.14
CA GLU A 135 15.73 19.93 -10.70
C GLU A 135 15.84 21.47 -10.73
N ALA A 136 16.93 22.04 -10.22
CA ALA A 136 17.21 23.47 -10.29
C ALA A 136 17.29 24.00 -11.74
N LEU A 137 17.92 23.24 -12.65
CA LEU A 137 18.00 23.59 -14.07
C LEU A 137 16.61 23.63 -14.73
N VAL A 138 15.76 22.63 -14.46
CA VAL A 138 14.38 22.56 -14.98
C VAL A 138 13.57 23.77 -14.51
N ILE A 139 13.68 24.13 -13.23
CA ILE A 139 12.98 25.28 -12.66
C ILE A 139 13.46 26.57 -13.32
N ARG A 140 14.77 26.78 -13.41
CA ARG A 140 15.37 27.95 -14.03
C ARG A 140 14.92 28.13 -15.49
N MET A 141 14.96 27.06 -16.29
CA MET A 141 14.50 27.11 -17.68
C MET A 141 13.01 27.46 -17.78
N ALA A 142 12.19 26.93 -16.87
CA ALA A 142 10.76 27.22 -16.83
C ALA A 142 10.43 28.64 -16.36
N THR A 143 11.23 29.23 -15.47
CA THR A 143 11.05 30.61 -14.99
C THR A 143 11.56 31.64 -15.96
N GLU A 144 12.70 31.39 -16.61
CA GLU A 144 13.28 32.27 -17.64
C GLU A 144 12.44 32.23 -18.92
N ASN A 145 11.81 31.09 -19.24
CA ASN A 145 10.99 30.91 -20.43
C ASN A 145 9.56 30.44 -20.08
N PRO A 146 8.68 31.35 -19.63
CA PRO A 146 7.32 31.00 -19.21
C PRO A 146 6.47 30.30 -20.27
N THR A 147 6.77 30.51 -21.56
CA THR A 147 6.09 29.89 -22.70
C THR A 147 6.48 28.43 -22.92
N TRP A 148 7.57 27.95 -22.30
CA TRP A 148 8.08 26.60 -22.55
C TRP A 148 7.30 25.54 -21.77
N GLY A 149 6.67 24.63 -22.51
CA GLY A 149 6.03 23.43 -21.96
C GLY A 149 7.02 22.32 -21.63
N GLN A 150 6.56 21.32 -20.88
CA GLN A 150 7.36 20.16 -20.43
C GLN A 150 8.08 19.43 -21.56
N LEU A 151 7.48 19.33 -22.75
CA LEU A 151 8.08 18.67 -23.93
C LEU A 151 9.26 19.48 -24.48
N ARG A 152 9.12 20.81 -24.54
CA ARG A 152 10.18 21.70 -25.03
C ARG A 152 11.37 21.72 -24.07
N ILE A 153 11.11 21.78 -22.77
CA ILE A 153 12.15 21.68 -21.74
C ILE A 153 12.86 20.33 -21.82
N ALA A 154 12.12 19.22 -22.01
CA ALA A 154 12.72 17.90 -22.19
C ALA A 154 13.63 17.82 -23.42
N GLY A 155 13.20 18.41 -24.55
CA GLY A 155 14.00 18.48 -25.78
C GLY A 155 15.30 19.27 -25.58
N MET A 156 15.24 20.42 -24.92
CA MET A 156 16.43 21.21 -24.61
C MET A 156 17.40 20.49 -23.68
N LEU A 157 16.90 19.80 -22.65
CA LEU A 157 17.73 19.00 -21.75
C LEU A 157 18.37 17.81 -22.48
N PHE A 158 17.64 17.20 -23.43
CA PHE A 158 18.18 16.15 -24.27
C PHE A 158 19.33 16.65 -25.15
N MET A 159 19.24 17.87 -25.70
CA MET A 159 20.35 18.50 -26.43
C MET A 159 21.58 18.73 -25.54
N CYS A 160 21.39 18.94 -24.22
CA CYS A 160 22.46 19.00 -23.23
C CYS A 160 22.92 17.62 -22.73
N LEU A 161 22.53 16.52 -23.38
CA LEU A 161 22.81 15.13 -23.00
C LEU A 161 22.21 14.69 -21.67
N ILE A 162 21.16 15.37 -21.20
CA ILE A 162 20.45 15.04 -19.96
C ILE A 162 19.10 14.39 -20.31
N ALA A 163 19.02 13.06 -20.16
CA ALA A 163 17.82 12.30 -20.49
C ALA A 163 16.79 12.33 -19.32
N ILE A 164 15.69 13.06 -19.50
CA ILE A 164 14.60 13.15 -18.52
C ILE A 164 13.25 13.00 -19.21
N SER A 165 12.34 12.24 -18.60
CA SER A 165 10.98 12.12 -19.12
C SER A 165 10.20 13.43 -18.93
N PRO A 166 9.39 13.87 -19.91
CA PRO A 166 8.51 15.03 -19.76
C PRO A 166 7.62 14.94 -18.52
N ARG A 167 7.18 13.73 -18.14
CA ARG A 167 6.39 13.49 -16.93
C ARG A 167 7.15 13.83 -15.65
N THR A 168 8.45 13.55 -15.61
CA THR A 168 9.32 13.93 -14.50
C THR A 168 9.44 15.45 -14.41
N ILE A 169 9.56 16.14 -15.54
CA ILE A 169 9.56 17.60 -15.61
C ILE A 169 8.23 18.17 -15.12
N ALA A 170 7.08 17.65 -15.56
CA ALA A 170 5.78 18.06 -15.01
C ALA A 170 5.69 17.88 -13.49
N ALA A 171 6.15 16.75 -12.95
CA ALA A 171 6.16 16.51 -11.51
C ALA A 171 7.09 17.48 -10.76
N ILE A 172 8.23 17.85 -11.34
CA ILE A 172 9.11 18.88 -10.78
C ILE A 172 8.36 20.22 -10.74
N LEU A 173 7.80 20.66 -11.87
CA LEU A 173 7.13 21.95 -11.98
C LEU A 173 5.93 22.06 -11.03
N ASP A 174 5.12 21.02 -10.92
CA ASP A 174 3.96 20.95 -10.01
C ASP A 174 4.37 21.09 -8.54
N ARG A 175 5.43 20.39 -8.12
CA ARG A 175 5.97 20.48 -6.74
C ARG A 175 6.47 21.87 -6.39
N HIS A 176 6.93 22.64 -7.37
CA HIS A 176 7.40 24.03 -7.19
C HIS A 176 6.31 25.07 -7.50
N GLY A 177 5.05 24.65 -7.66
CA GLY A 177 3.92 25.56 -7.89
C GLY A 177 3.92 26.23 -9.26
N LEU A 178 4.75 25.77 -10.21
CA LEU A 178 4.81 26.30 -11.56
C LEU A 178 3.70 25.66 -12.40
N LYS A 179 2.65 26.44 -12.69
CA LYS A 179 1.55 26.06 -13.60
C LYS A 179 2.12 25.46 -14.91
N PRO A 180 1.47 24.49 -15.56
CA PRO A 180 1.90 24.03 -16.88
C PRO A 180 1.78 25.15 -17.92
N ALA A 181 2.68 25.23 -18.90
CA ALA A 181 2.47 26.11 -20.06
C ALA A 181 1.26 25.60 -20.87
N PRO A 182 0.38 26.48 -21.39
CA PRO A 182 0.47 27.94 -21.44
C PRO A 182 -0.18 28.66 -20.24
N ALA A 183 -0.66 27.96 -19.21
CA ALA A 183 -1.30 28.59 -18.05
C ALA A 183 -0.34 29.45 -17.20
N ARG A 184 0.97 29.38 -17.46
CA ARG A 184 1.98 30.33 -16.95
C ARG A 184 1.87 31.73 -17.57
N THR A 185 1.36 31.81 -18.80
CA THR A 185 1.33 33.02 -19.60
C THR A 185 -0.06 33.67 -19.67
N THR A 186 -1.02 33.19 -18.90
CA THR A 186 -2.35 33.82 -18.83
C THR A 186 -2.31 35.12 -18.02
N ASP A 187 -1.28 35.32 -17.20
CA ASP A 187 -1.11 36.47 -16.30
C ASP A 187 -0.10 37.51 -16.89
N TRP A 188 -0.06 37.73 -18.21
CA TRP A 188 0.81 38.76 -18.79
C TRP A 188 0.19 40.14 -18.60
N SER A 189 0.77 40.93 -17.70
CA SER A 189 0.49 42.37 -17.65
C SER A 189 1.07 43.06 -18.89
N TRP A 190 0.34 44.03 -19.46
CA TRP A 190 0.83 44.91 -20.53
C TRP A 190 2.22 45.50 -20.24
N LYS A 191 2.49 45.82 -18.97
CA LYS A 191 3.79 46.31 -18.51
C LYS A 191 4.94 45.33 -18.80
N ARG A 192 4.72 44.03 -18.59
CA ARG A 192 5.73 43.00 -18.84
C ARG A 192 5.89 42.70 -20.32
N PHE A 193 4.80 42.74 -21.09
CA PHE A 193 4.87 42.64 -22.54
C PHE A 193 5.75 43.75 -23.14
N VAL A 194 5.52 45.01 -22.75
CA VAL A 194 6.35 46.13 -23.23
C VAL A 194 7.80 45.94 -22.81
N ALA A 195 8.08 45.67 -21.53
CA ALA A 195 9.45 45.50 -21.03
C ALA A 195 10.24 44.41 -21.76
N ASP A 196 9.63 43.25 -22.05
CA ASP A 196 10.30 42.14 -22.75
C ASP A 196 10.56 42.44 -24.25
N HIS A 197 9.80 43.38 -24.86
CA HIS A 197 9.94 43.75 -26.27
C HIS A 197 10.68 45.08 -26.49
N MET A 198 10.91 45.88 -25.45
CA MET A 198 11.64 47.16 -25.54
C MET A 198 13.03 46.99 -26.17
N ASP A 199 13.73 45.89 -25.87
CA ASP A 199 15.07 45.64 -26.39
C ASP A 199 15.10 45.25 -27.88
N VAL A 200 13.93 44.88 -28.45
CA VAL A 200 13.77 44.48 -29.85
C VAL A 200 13.11 45.59 -30.68
N LEU A 201 12.42 46.54 -30.04
CA LEU A 201 11.75 47.66 -30.68
C LEU A 201 12.74 48.79 -30.96
N VAL A 202 13.04 49.03 -32.25
CA VAL A 202 13.99 50.07 -32.69
C VAL A 202 13.36 51.47 -32.67
N ALA A 203 12.06 51.57 -32.96
CA ALA A 203 11.25 52.77 -32.81
C ALA A 203 9.78 52.36 -32.72
N THR A 204 8.98 53.12 -31.97
CA THR A 204 7.53 52.95 -31.94
C THR A 204 6.95 54.35 -31.90
N ASP A 205 6.08 54.68 -32.84
CA ASP A 205 5.48 56.00 -32.95
C ASP A 205 3.95 55.88 -33.01
N PHE A 206 3.28 56.92 -32.52
CA PHE A 206 1.83 57.02 -32.51
C PHE A 206 1.42 58.13 -33.47
N PHE A 207 0.48 57.86 -34.35
CA PHE A 207 -0.20 58.92 -35.08
C PHE A 207 -1.71 58.78 -34.94
N THR A 208 -2.35 59.95 -34.83
CA THR A 208 -3.79 60.08 -34.76
C THR A 208 -4.35 60.12 -36.18
N VAL A 209 -5.29 59.22 -36.48
CA VAL A 209 -6.06 59.27 -37.73
C VAL A 209 -7.46 59.73 -37.43
N ASP A 210 -7.83 60.86 -38.02
CA ASP A 210 -9.21 61.32 -38.03
C ASP A 210 -9.97 60.62 -39.15
N VAL A 211 -10.86 59.71 -38.77
CA VAL A 211 -11.75 59.02 -39.71
C VAL A 211 -13.09 59.73 -39.70
N VAL A 212 -13.46 60.32 -40.83
CA VAL A 212 -14.78 60.94 -41.02
C VAL A 212 -15.78 59.85 -41.40
N GLY A 213 -16.70 59.55 -40.49
CA GLY A 213 -17.80 58.62 -40.72
C GLY A 213 -19.15 59.35 -40.83
N TRP A 214 -20.21 58.60 -41.14
CA TRP A 214 -21.57 59.14 -41.24
C TRP A 214 -22.13 59.72 -39.92
N LEU A 215 -21.51 59.36 -38.78
CA LEU A 215 -21.85 59.85 -37.44
C LEU A 215 -20.89 60.96 -36.94
N GLY A 216 -20.02 61.50 -37.81
CA GLY A 216 -19.02 62.51 -37.47
C GLY A 216 -17.58 62.00 -37.50
N THR A 217 -16.64 62.89 -37.17
CA THR A 217 -15.20 62.59 -37.12
C THR A 217 -14.86 61.85 -35.82
N LYS A 218 -14.19 60.69 -35.92
CA LYS A 218 -13.60 59.99 -34.78
C LYS A 218 -12.10 59.89 -34.96
N THR A 219 -11.36 60.36 -33.97
CA THR A 219 -9.91 60.22 -33.88
C THR A 219 -9.56 58.85 -33.32
N TYR A 220 -8.71 58.11 -34.02
CA TYR A 220 -8.14 56.83 -33.57
C TYR A 220 -6.64 56.99 -33.39
N ASP A 221 -6.12 56.55 -32.25
CA ASP A 221 -4.68 56.43 -32.02
C ASP A 221 -4.18 55.11 -32.62
N VAL A 222 -3.35 55.19 -33.66
CA VAL A 222 -2.77 54.02 -34.32
C VAL A 222 -1.32 53.86 -33.86
N LEU A 223 -1.01 52.70 -33.27
CA LEU A 223 0.35 52.29 -32.93
C LEU A 223 0.93 51.47 -34.07
N PHE A 224 2.10 51.86 -34.56
CA PHE A 224 2.88 51.07 -35.51
C PHE A 224 4.28 50.81 -34.97
N ALA A 225 4.78 49.60 -35.22
CA ALA A 225 6.06 49.07 -34.77
C ALA A 225 6.76 48.34 -35.92
#